data_AF-A0A914Z5Q4-F1
#
_entry.id   AF-A0A914Z5Q4-F1
#
_cell.length_a   1.000
_cell.length_b   1.000
_cell.length_c   1.000
_cell.angle_alpha   90.00
_cell.angle_beta   90.00
_cell.angle_gamma   90.00
#
_symmetry.space_group_name_H-M   'P 1'
#
loop_
_entity.id
_entity.type
_entity.pdbx_description
1 polymer ?
#
loop_
_entity_poly.entity_id
_entity_poly.type
_entity_poly.pdbx_seq_one_letter_code
_entity_poly.pdbx_strand_id
1 'polypeptide(L)'
;MGLFSLIYEYIWWFITSYLMFRLGKFLYVVTRSILGHYFSTPYDLTPLLDKWTVVTGCTDGIGRAYIEELAKSRGVRKFYLIARNKSKLDKVQQELGK
;
A
#
# COMPACT_ATOMS: atom_id res chain seq x y z
N MET A 1 -22.92 9.26 -50.93
CA MET A 1 -22.33 8.33 -49.96
C MET A 1 -23.10 7.03 -50.00
N GLY A 2 -22.41 5.89 -50.13
CA GLY A 2 -23.07 4.58 -50.19
C GLY A 2 -23.46 4.10 -48.80
N LEU A 3 -24.48 3.25 -48.69
CA LEU A 3 -24.90 2.65 -47.42
C LEU A 3 -23.73 1.96 -46.68
N PHE A 4 -22.83 1.33 -47.42
CA PHE A 4 -21.63 0.69 -46.86
C PHE A 4 -20.66 1.68 -46.20
N SER A 5 -20.49 2.89 -46.75
CA SER A 5 -19.59 3.88 -46.14
C SER A 5 -20.17 4.42 -44.83
N LEU A 6 -21.49 4.63 -44.78
CA LEU A 6 -22.17 5.04 -43.55
C LEU A 6 -22.03 3.98 -42.44
N ILE A 7 -22.27 2.70 -42.76
CA ILE A 7 -22.13 1.61 -41.79
C ILE A 7 -20.69 1.53 -41.25
N TYR A 8 -19.71 1.63 -42.14
CA TYR A 8 -18.30 1.63 -41.76
C TYR A 8 -17.96 2.79 -40.81
N GLU A 9 -18.43 4.01 -41.12
CA GLU A 9 -18.22 5.18 -40.28
C GLU A 9 -18.83 5.00 -38.88
N TYR A 10 -20.06 4.50 -38.77
CA TYR A 10 -20.69 4.26 -37.47
C TYR A 10 -19.93 3.22 -36.63
N ILE A 11 -19.50 2.11 -37.24
CA ILE A 11 -18.71 1.08 -36.54
C ILE A 11 -17.38 1.67 -36.07
N TRP A 12 -16.72 2.47 -36.92
CA TRP A 12 -15.47 3.13 -36.56
C TRP A 12 -15.64 4.09 -35.37
N TRP A 13 -16.68 4.91 -35.36
CA TRP A 13 -17.00 5.80 -34.24
C TRP A 13 -17.32 5.03 -32.95
N PHE A 14 -18.01 3.90 -33.05
CA PHE A 14 -18.28 3.04 -31.91
C PHE A 14 -17.00 2.42 -31.31
N ILE A 15 -16.12 1.88 -32.15
CA ILE A 15 -14.85 1.29 -31.70
C ILE A 15 -13.94 2.36 -31.09
N THR A 16 -13.79 3.50 -31.77
CA THR A 16 -12.93 4.59 -31.30
C THR A 16 -13.43 5.17 -29.98
N SER A 17 -14.73 5.42 -29.81
CA SER A 17 -15.30 5.89 -28.54
C SER A 17 -15.12 4.88 -27.40
N TYR A 18 -15.32 3.59 -27.67
CA TYR A 18 -15.08 2.52 -26.68
C TYR A 18 -13.61 2.47 -26.24
N LEU A 19 -12.67 2.53 -27.18
CA LEU A 19 -11.23 2.54 -26.89
C LEU A 19 -10.84 3.80 -26.10
N MET A 20 -11.36 4.97 -26.48
CA MET A 20 -11.10 6.23 -25.77
C MET A 20 -11.61 6.20 -24.33
N PHE A 21 -12.83 5.70 -24.11
CA PHE A 21 -13.37 5.57 -22.75
C PHE A 21 -12.52 4.61 -21.90
N ARG A 22 -12.11 3.47 -22.47
CA ARG A 22 -11.31 2.47 -21.75
C ARG A 22 -9.92 3.00 -21.41
N LEU A 23 -9.27 3.68 -22.36
CA LEU A 23 -7.97 4.32 -22.15
C LEU A 23 -8.10 5.44 -21.10
N GLY A 24 -9.12 6.29 -21.21
CA GLY A 24 -9.37 7.36 -20.23
C GLY A 24 -9.59 6.82 -18.81
N LYS A 25 -10.38 5.75 -18.66
CA LYS A 25 -10.58 5.10 -17.36
C LYS A 25 -9.29 4.48 -16.81
N PHE A 26 -8.51 3.84 -17.68
CA PHE A 26 -7.21 3.29 -17.29
C PHE A 26 -6.27 4.39 -16.80
N LEU A 27 -6.12 5.47 -17.57
CA LEU A 27 -5.30 6.62 -17.19
C LEU A 27 -5.80 7.24 -15.89
N TYR A 28 -7.10 7.43 -15.71
CA TYR A 28 -7.67 7.96 -14.47
C TYR A 28 -7.29 7.10 -13.25
N VAL A 29 -7.44 5.78 -13.34
CA VAL A 29 -7.09 4.86 -12.24
C VAL A 29 -5.59 4.89 -11.96
N VAL A 30 -4.75 4.83 -13.00
CA VAL A 30 -3.29 4.87 -12.87
C VAL A 30 -2.84 6.19 -12.24
N THR A 31 -3.29 7.33 -12.76
CA THR A 31 -2.96 8.65 -12.22
C THR A 31 -3.41 8.76 -10.78
N ARG A 32 -4.64 8.36 -10.44
CA ARG A 32 -5.09 8.38 -9.04
C ARG A 32 -4.32 7.45 -8.13
N SER A 33 -3.88 6.29 -8.61
CA SER A 33 -3.08 5.35 -7.84
C SER A 33 -1.69 5.91 -7.56
N ILE A 34 -1.05 6.52 -8.56
CA ILE A 34 0.26 7.16 -8.42
C ILE A 34 0.14 8.36 -7.48
N LEU A 35 -0.82 9.27 -7.73
CA LEU A 35 -1.04 10.41 -6.85
C LEU A 35 -1.36 9.97 -5.42
N GLY A 36 -2.20 8.95 -5.25
CA GLY A 36 -2.48 8.37 -3.94
C GLY A 36 -1.20 7.88 -3.27
N HIS A 37 -0.35 7.10 -3.94
CA HIS A 37 0.86 6.58 -3.33
C HIS A 37 1.89 7.66 -2.96
N TYR A 38 2.09 8.66 -3.81
CA TYR A 38 3.07 9.73 -3.57
C TYR A 38 2.59 10.82 -2.61
N PHE A 39 1.28 11.12 -2.59
CA PHE A 39 0.72 12.19 -1.77
C PHE A 39 -0.04 11.68 -0.53
N SER A 40 -0.16 10.37 -0.31
CA SER A 40 -0.76 9.85 0.92
C SER A 40 0.09 10.27 2.11
N THR A 41 -0.50 11.06 3.00
CA THR A 41 0.12 11.37 4.27
C THR A 41 0.18 10.09 5.12
N PRO A 42 1.30 9.84 5.82
CA PRO A 42 1.37 8.74 6.76
C PRO A 42 0.25 8.87 7.78
N TYR A 43 -0.42 7.76 8.11
CA TYR A 43 -1.44 7.77 9.16
C TYR A 43 -0.85 8.28 10.48
N ASP A 44 -1.59 9.15 11.17
CA ASP A 44 -1.19 9.71 12.46
C ASP A 44 -1.33 8.66 13.57
N LEU A 45 -0.19 8.28 14.15
CA LEU A 45 -0.11 7.29 15.22
C LEU A 45 -0.06 7.94 16.61
N THR A 46 -0.13 9.27 16.72
CA THR A 46 -0.10 10.01 17.99
C THR A 46 -1.05 9.44 19.04
N PRO A 47 -2.33 9.08 18.72
CA PRO A 47 -3.25 8.51 19.71
C PRO A 47 -2.88 7.10 20.21
N LEU A 48 -1.91 6.44 19.57
CA LEU A 48 -1.51 5.06 19.81
C LEU A 48 -0.11 4.94 20.44
N LEU A 49 0.69 6.02 20.48
CA LEU A 49 2.08 5.97 20.95
C LEU A 49 2.22 5.45 22.39
N ASP A 50 1.25 5.78 23.25
CA ASP A 50 1.23 5.35 24.65
C ASP A 50 0.57 3.99 24.89
N LYS A 51 0.03 3.34 23.85
CA LYS A 51 -0.65 2.05 23.94
C LYS A 51 0.32 0.90 23.68
N TRP A 52 0.02 -0.25 24.28
CA TRP A 52 0.75 -1.48 24.00
C TRP A 52 0.48 -1.95 22.58
N THR A 53 1.53 -2.10 21.79
CA THR A 53 1.47 -2.65 20.43
C THR A 53 1.89 -4.11 20.45
N VAL A 54 0.94 -5.00 20.17
CA VAL A 54 1.20 -6.44 20.12
C VAL A 54 1.64 -6.83 18.70
N VAL A 55 2.78 -7.50 18.56
CA VAL A 55 3.27 -7.98 17.26
C VAL A 55 3.58 -9.47 17.34
N THR A 56 2.85 -10.26 16.57
CA THR A 56 3.09 -11.70 16.39
C THR A 56 4.01 -11.95 15.20
N GLY A 57 4.88 -12.96 15.27
CA GLY A 57 5.78 -13.28 14.16
C GLY A 57 6.85 -12.21 13.94
N CYS A 58 7.28 -11.56 15.00
CA CYS A 58 8.17 -10.39 15.02
C CYS A 58 9.66 -10.69 14.72
N THR A 59 10.05 -11.95 14.67
CA THR A 59 11.47 -12.33 14.59
C THR A 59 12.09 -12.14 13.21
N ASP A 60 11.27 -12.10 12.16
CA ASP A 60 11.73 -12.03 10.77
C ASP A 60 10.63 -11.46 9.84
N GLY A 61 10.99 -11.21 8.58
CA GLY A 61 10.07 -10.82 7.51
C GLY A 61 9.22 -9.59 7.84
N ILE A 62 7.93 -9.67 7.51
CA ILE A 62 6.99 -8.53 7.63
C ILE A 62 6.85 -8.09 9.09
N GLY A 63 6.68 -9.01 10.04
CA GLY A 63 6.51 -8.66 11.45
C GLY A 63 7.71 -7.90 12.01
N ARG A 64 8.92 -8.27 11.57
CA ARG A 64 10.14 -7.53 11.92
C ARG A 64 10.19 -6.14 11.28
N ALA A 65 9.91 -6.02 9.98
CA ALA A 65 9.86 -4.73 9.30
C ALA A 65 8.85 -3.77 9.95
N TYR A 66 7.69 -4.27 10.39
CA TYR A 66 6.70 -3.48 11.12
C TYR A 66 7.26 -2.90 12.40
N ILE A 67 7.98 -3.68 13.21
CA ILE A 67 8.50 -3.17 14.49
C ILE A 67 9.61 -2.18 14.24
N GLU A 68 10.47 -2.43 13.26
CA GLU A 68 11.54 -1.50 12.91
C GLU A 68 10.96 -0.14 12.47
N GLU A 69 9.95 -0.13 11.60
CA GLU A 69 9.29 1.11 11.16
C GLU A 69 8.54 1.79 12.32
N LEU A 70 7.75 1.03 13.08
CA LEU A 70 6.96 1.57 14.18
C LEU A 70 7.84 2.15 15.31
N ALA A 71 8.94 1.47 15.64
CA ALA A 71 9.84 1.89 16.71
C ALA A 71 10.78 3.03 16.28
N LYS A 72 11.38 2.94 15.08
CA LYS A 72 12.41 3.89 14.62
C LYS A 72 11.80 5.13 13.99
N SER A 73 10.83 4.95 13.09
CA SER A 73 10.30 6.03 12.25
C SER A 73 9.01 6.63 12.82
N ARG A 74 8.20 5.83 13.52
CA ARG A 74 6.87 6.24 13.98
C ARG A 74 6.76 6.51 15.49
N GLY A 75 7.83 6.32 16.25
CA GLY A 75 7.92 6.73 17.66
C GLY A 75 7.18 5.84 18.67
N VAL A 76 6.68 4.66 18.28
CA VAL A 76 6.06 3.71 19.20
C VAL A 76 7.13 3.13 20.14
N ARG A 77 6.86 3.08 21.45
CA ARG A 77 7.84 2.60 22.45
C ARG A 77 7.40 1.36 23.23
N LYS A 78 6.10 1.09 23.31
CA LYS A 78 5.54 -0.02 24.09
C LYS A 78 5.18 -1.19 23.17
N PHE A 79 5.99 -2.25 23.17
CA PHE A 79 5.79 -3.43 22.36
C PHE A 79 5.61 -4.70 23.19
N TYR A 80 4.68 -5.55 22.78
CA TYR A 80 4.54 -6.92 23.26
C TYR A 80 4.81 -7.88 22.11
N LEU A 81 5.97 -8.54 22.13
CA LEU A 81 6.48 -9.32 21.00
C LEU A 81 6.23 -10.82 21.21
N ILE A 82 5.59 -11.47 20.23
CA ILE A 82 5.21 -12.89 20.31
C ILE A 82 5.84 -13.67 19.16
N ALA A 83 6.67 -14.66 19.48
CA ALA A 83 7.28 -15.56 18.50
C ALA A 83 7.58 -16.95 19.08
N ARG A 84 7.80 -17.93 18.20
CA ARG A 84 8.06 -19.34 18.57
C ARG A 84 9.49 -19.61 19.05
N ASN A 85 10.47 -18.83 18.59
CA ASN A 85 11.89 -19.06 18.90
C ASN A 85 12.41 -17.95 19.83
N LYS A 86 12.73 -18.32 21.07
CA LYS A 86 13.19 -17.39 22.11
C LYS A 86 14.51 -16.71 21.78
N SER A 87 15.50 -17.45 21.27
CA SER A 87 16.81 -16.88 20.90
C SER A 87 16.68 -15.80 19.81
N LYS A 88 15.84 -16.03 18.80
CA LYS A 88 15.55 -15.00 17.79
C LYS A 88 14.81 -13.80 18.38
N LEU A 89 13.86 -14.04 19.28
CA LEU A 89 13.09 -12.99 19.94
C LEU A 89 13.99 -12.08 20.80
N ASP A 90 14.92 -12.67 21.53
CA ASP A 90 15.87 -11.96 22.39
C ASP A 90 16.82 -11.09 21.57
N LYS A 91 17.26 -11.60 20.42
CA LYS A 91 18.03 -10.82 19.46
C LYS A 91 17.26 -9.58 19.00
N VAL A 92 15.98 -9.73 18.61
CA VAL A 92 15.13 -8.59 18.22
C VAL A 92 14.97 -7.59 19.36
N GLN A 93 14.74 -8.06 20.58
CA GLN A 93 14.62 -7.18 21.75
C GLN A 93 15.91 -6.37 22.00
N GLN A 94 17.08 -7.00 21.90
CA GLN A 94 18.36 -6.32 22.05
C GLN A 94 18.62 -5.30 20.94
N GLU A 95 18.21 -5.59 19.71
CA GLU A 95 18.36 -4.69 18.57
C GLU A 95 17.43 -3.47 18.65
N LEU A 96 16.25 -3.62 19.26
CA LEU A 96 15.28 -2.53 19.46
C LEU A 96 15.58 -1.66 20.68
N GLY A 97 16.30 -2.18 21.67
CA GLY A 97 16.67 -1.45 22.89
C GLY A 97 17.90 -0.55 22.74
N LYS A 98 18.51 -0.50 21.56
CA LYS A 98 19.59 0.44 21.20
C LYS A 98 19.00 1.71 20.60
#